data_AF-F2EGU9-F1
#
_entry.id   AF-F2EGU9-F1
#
_cell.length_a   1.000
_cell.length_b   1.000
_cell.length_c   1.000
_cell.angle_alpha   90.00
_cell.angle_beta   90.00
_cell.angle_gamma   90.00
#
_symmetry.space_group_name_H-M   'P 1'
#
loop_
_entity.id
_entity.type
_entity.pdbx_description
1 polymer ?
#
loop_
_entity_poly.entity_id
_entity_poly.type
_entity_poly.pdbx_seq_one_letter_code
_entity_poly.pdbx_strand_id
1 'polypeptide(L)'
;KSRRNKGDVLDLVWDLDSTLPFPCPFLQYVADAIQPLAFGDSIYGRLFRVVHGPVFLRSFASDRSHMKDPMGNWIELPPMYEPIVAEDGSTNNLNEYIAMSNNDVGDLESMVNDVYHNKHGVVINETLLPLLFSRLPE
;
A
#
# COMPACT_ATOMS: atom_id res chain seq x y z
N LYS A 1 10.68 17.18 17.12
CA LYS A 1 11.70 16.12 17.26
C LYS A 1 11.17 15.08 18.25
N SER A 2 10.48 14.06 17.76
CA SER A 2 10.30 12.81 18.51
C SER A 2 11.19 11.78 17.83
N ARG A 3 12.22 11.31 18.53
CA ARG A 3 13.03 10.17 18.11
C ARG A 3 12.44 8.97 18.84
N ARG A 4 12.01 7.94 18.12
CA ARG A 4 11.56 6.65 18.69
C ARG A 4 12.47 6.24 19.85
N ASN A 5 11.90 6.00 21.03
CA ASN A 5 12.61 5.31 22.08
C ASN A 5 12.88 3.88 21.58
N LYS A 6 14.10 3.39 21.79
CA LYS A 6 14.65 2.16 21.19
C LYS A 6 14.03 0.86 21.78
N GLY A 7 12.75 0.90 22.17
CA GLY A 7 12.08 -0.03 23.08
C GLY A 7 10.93 -0.84 22.47
N ASP A 8 9.73 -0.27 22.24
CA ASP A 8 8.53 -1.12 22.38
C ASP A 8 7.45 -1.08 21.30
N VAL A 9 7.63 -0.39 20.17
CA VAL A 9 6.67 -0.49 19.05
C VAL A 9 7.39 -0.77 17.73
N LEU A 10 7.22 -1.99 17.24
CA LEU A 10 7.66 -2.39 15.91
C LEU A 10 6.53 -2.09 14.92
N ASP A 11 6.87 -1.51 13.77
CA ASP A 11 5.98 -1.52 12.62
C ASP A 11 5.77 -2.99 12.20
N LEU A 12 4.53 -3.36 11.90
CA LEU A 12 4.13 -4.73 11.58
C LEU A 12 3.47 -4.78 10.20
N VAL A 13 3.57 -5.93 9.55
CA VAL A 13 2.94 -6.21 8.25
C VAL A 13 1.99 -7.39 8.40
N TRP A 14 0.77 -7.22 7.90
CA TRP A 14 -0.26 -8.25 7.83
C TRP A 14 -0.49 -8.60 6.37
N ASP A 15 0.30 -9.55 5.87
CA ASP A 15 0.13 -10.14 4.54
C ASP A 15 -0.43 -11.55 4.69
N LEU A 16 -1.64 -11.77 4.17
CA LEU A 16 -2.36 -13.05 4.27
C LEU A 16 -1.79 -14.12 3.33
N ASP A 17 -1.04 -13.72 2.31
CA ASP A 17 -0.47 -14.62 1.29
C ASP A 17 1.02 -14.93 1.54
N SER A 18 1.60 -14.35 2.59
CA SER A 18 3.01 -14.58 2.95
C SER A 18 3.22 -15.91 3.67
N THR A 19 4.41 -16.48 3.50
CA THR A 19 4.91 -17.59 4.35
C THR A 19 5.73 -17.11 5.55
N LEU A 20 5.96 -15.80 5.67
CA LEU A 20 6.57 -15.17 6.84
C LEU A 20 5.61 -15.18 8.05
N PRO A 21 6.08 -14.86 9.28
CA PRO A 21 5.21 -14.76 10.45
C PRO A 21 4.03 -13.80 10.22
N PHE A 22 2.89 -14.08 10.88
CA PHE A 22 1.68 -13.25 10.77
C PHE A 22 1.24 -12.73 12.15
N PRO A 23 1.38 -11.42 12.45
CA PRO A 23 2.05 -10.40 11.63
C PRO A 23 3.58 -10.56 11.60
N CYS A 24 4.21 -10.01 10.55
CA CYS A 24 5.66 -9.98 10.38
C CYS A 24 6.22 -8.63 10.84
N PRO A 25 7.36 -8.57 11.56
CA PRO A 25 8.08 -7.32 11.76
C PRO A 25 8.39 -6.66 10.41
N PHE A 26 8.09 -5.36 10.27
CA PHE A 26 8.20 -4.65 9.00
C PHE A 26 9.60 -4.72 8.38
N LEU A 27 10.66 -4.54 9.17
CA LEU A 27 12.03 -4.64 8.67
C LEU A 27 12.37 -6.07 8.18
N GLN A 28 11.81 -7.10 8.83
CA GLN A 28 11.95 -8.48 8.38
C GLN A 28 11.21 -8.69 7.05
N TYR A 29 9.98 -8.17 6.94
CA TYR A 29 9.17 -8.28 5.73
C TYR A 29 9.84 -7.58 4.54
N VAL A 30 10.41 -6.38 4.78
CA VAL A 30 11.20 -5.67 3.77
C VAL A 30 12.41 -6.51 3.35
N ALA A 31 13.16 -7.07 4.29
CA ALA A 31 14.35 -7.85 3.96
C ALA A 31 14.04 -9.14 3.18
N ASP A 32 12.99 -9.87 3.58
CA ASP A 32 12.77 -11.24 3.10
C ASP A 32 11.74 -11.35 1.97
N ALA A 33 10.66 -10.55 2.02
CA ALA A 33 9.62 -10.57 0.98
C ALA A 33 9.90 -9.52 -0.10
N ILE A 34 10.20 -8.28 0.31
CA ILE A 34 10.49 -7.23 -0.67
C ILE A 34 11.90 -7.41 -1.23
N GLN A 35 12.92 -7.66 -0.43
CA GLN A 35 14.32 -7.74 -0.90
C GLN A 35 14.69 -6.53 -1.79
N PRO A 36 14.79 -5.31 -1.22
CA PRO A 36 15.20 -4.14 -1.97
C PRO A 36 16.51 -4.40 -2.71
N LEU A 37 16.63 -3.91 -3.96
CA LEU A 37 17.81 -4.06 -4.83
C LEU A 37 18.03 -5.44 -5.47
N ALA A 38 17.21 -6.46 -5.17
CA ALA A 38 17.30 -7.76 -5.83
C ALA A 38 17.16 -7.67 -7.37
N PHE A 39 16.47 -6.62 -7.83
CA PHE A 39 16.12 -6.42 -9.24
C PHE A 39 16.80 -5.20 -9.89
N GLY A 40 17.75 -4.52 -9.22
CA GLY A 40 18.52 -3.40 -9.77
C GLY A 40 17.68 -2.36 -10.57
N ASP A 41 18.21 -1.90 -11.70
CA ASP A 41 17.53 -0.98 -12.64
C ASP A 41 16.55 -1.68 -13.60
N SER A 42 15.95 -2.79 -13.19
CA SER A 42 15.03 -3.52 -14.07
C SER A 42 13.64 -2.89 -14.10
N ILE A 43 12.88 -3.27 -15.14
CA ILE A 43 11.42 -3.00 -15.24
C ILE A 43 10.61 -3.58 -14.07
N TYR A 44 11.22 -4.39 -13.19
CA TYR A 44 10.59 -4.99 -12.01
C TYR A 44 10.84 -4.18 -10.73
N GLY A 45 11.43 -2.98 -10.82
CA GLY A 45 11.51 -2.05 -9.69
C GLY A 45 10.13 -1.76 -9.12
N ARG A 46 9.97 -1.89 -7.80
CA ARG A 46 8.65 -1.80 -7.14
C ARG A 46 8.38 -0.41 -6.61
N LEU A 47 7.16 0.04 -6.86
CA LEU A 47 6.55 1.18 -6.22
C LEU A 47 5.51 0.70 -5.21
N PHE A 48 5.35 1.48 -4.16
CA PHE A 48 4.39 1.23 -3.09
C PHE A 48 3.53 2.47 -2.91
N ARG A 49 2.21 2.30 -2.96
CA ARG A 49 1.27 3.33 -2.56
C ARG A 49 0.97 3.15 -1.07
N VAL A 50 1.33 4.14 -0.26
CA VAL A 50 1.06 4.15 1.17
C VAL A 50 -0.14 5.04 1.43
N VAL A 51 -1.24 4.44 1.89
CA VAL A 51 -2.50 5.14 2.21
C VAL A 51 -2.79 4.98 3.68
N HIS A 52 -3.09 6.09 4.36
CA HIS A 52 -3.52 6.04 5.75
C HIS A 52 -4.85 5.26 5.88
N GLY A 53 -4.92 4.29 6.80
CA GLY A 53 -6.03 3.34 6.92
C GLY A 53 -7.43 3.99 6.96
N PRO A 54 -7.68 4.99 7.82
CA PRO A 54 -8.95 5.72 7.84
C PRO A 54 -9.30 6.40 6.51
N VAL A 55 -8.31 6.86 5.74
CA VAL A 55 -8.55 7.45 4.41
C VAL A 55 -8.95 6.36 3.42
N PHE A 56 -8.23 5.23 3.42
CA PHE A 56 -8.53 4.08 2.57
C PHE A 56 -9.95 3.56 2.79
N LEU A 57 -10.36 3.36 4.05
CA LEU A 57 -11.70 2.87 4.39
C LEU A 57 -12.84 3.77 3.89
N ARG A 58 -12.64 5.09 3.88
CA ARG A 58 -13.64 6.05 3.37
C ARG A 58 -13.63 6.17 1.85
N SER A 59 -12.48 5.95 1.23
CA SER A 59 -12.21 6.38 -0.15
C SER A 59 -12.11 5.26 -1.17
N PHE A 60 -11.85 4.03 -0.74
CA PHE A 60 -11.68 2.89 -1.63
C PHE A 60 -13.02 2.35 -2.12
N ALA A 61 -13.10 2.03 -3.41
CA ALA A 61 -14.26 1.41 -4.02
C ALA A 61 -13.85 0.40 -5.11
N SER A 62 -14.54 -0.73 -5.15
CA SER A 62 -14.39 -1.70 -6.23
C SER A 62 -15.68 -2.45 -6.48
N ASP A 63 -16.21 -2.31 -7.69
CA ASP A 63 -17.34 -3.07 -8.23
C ASP A 63 -16.95 -4.50 -8.67
N ARG A 64 -15.67 -4.86 -8.52
CA ARG A 64 -15.05 -6.14 -8.89
C ARG A 64 -15.11 -6.47 -10.39
N SER A 65 -15.46 -5.52 -11.24
CA SER A 65 -15.56 -5.71 -12.70
C SER A 65 -14.25 -6.20 -13.33
N HIS A 66 -13.11 -5.79 -12.78
CA HIS A 66 -11.78 -6.25 -13.22
C HIS A 66 -11.52 -7.76 -13.02
N MET A 67 -12.29 -8.43 -12.17
CA MET A 67 -12.20 -9.89 -11.94
C MET A 67 -13.15 -10.68 -12.85
N LYS A 68 -13.75 -10.03 -13.86
CA LYS A 68 -14.57 -10.70 -14.88
C LYS A 68 -13.81 -10.81 -16.19
N ASP A 69 -13.95 -11.95 -16.84
CA ASP A 69 -13.46 -12.15 -18.20
C ASP A 69 -14.31 -11.35 -19.23
N PRO A 70 -13.89 -11.27 -20.50
CA PRO A 70 -14.66 -10.57 -21.54
C PRO A 70 -16.07 -11.15 -21.79
N MET A 71 -16.38 -12.36 -21.33
CA MET A 71 -17.70 -12.99 -21.40
C MET A 71 -18.57 -12.70 -20.16
N GLY A 72 -18.01 -12.05 -19.13
CA GLY A 72 -18.68 -11.72 -17.88
C GLY A 72 -18.59 -12.79 -16.79
N ASN A 73 -17.82 -13.88 -17.01
CA ASN A 73 -17.60 -14.90 -15.99
C ASN A 73 -16.55 -14.44 -14.99
N TRP A 74 -16.65 -14.90 -13.75
CA TRP A 74 -15.64 -14.64 -12.73
C TRP A 74 -14.35 -15.40 -13.02
N ILE A 75 -13.22 -14.69 -13.06
CA ILE A 75 -11.87 -15.27 -13.14
C ILE A 75 -11.57 -16.03 -11.84
N GLU A 76 -11.93 -15.44 -10.70
CA GLU A 76 -11.92 -16.05 -9.38
C GLU A 76 -13.22 -15.68 -8.66
N LEU A 77 -13.70 -16.56 -7.78
CA LEU A 77 -14.95 -16.33 -7.06
C LEU A 77 -14.83 -15.07 -6.18
N PRO A 78 -15.79 -14.12 -6.30
CA PRO A 78 -15.74 -12.91 -5.49
C PRO A 78 -16.05 -13.22 -4.03
N PRO A 79 -15.62 -12.36 -3.09
CA PRO A 79 -16.08 -12.44 -1.72
C PRO A 79 -17.61 -12.39 -1.60
N MET A 80 -18.17 -13.10 -0.60
CA MET A 80 -19.62 -13.25 -0.44
C MET A 80 -20.35 -11.97 0.01
N TYR A 81 -19.64 -10.99 0.56
CA TYR A 81 -20.21 -9.70 0.95
C TYR A 81 -20.37 -8.78 -0.28
N GLU A 82 -21.19 -7.74 -0.17
CA GLU A 82 -21.43 -6.77 -1.24
C GLU A 82 -20.15 -6.02 -1.68
N PRO A 83 -20.06 -5.53 -2.92
CA PRO A 83 -18.96 -4.68 -3.36
C PRO A 83 -18.72 -3.48 -2.42
N ILE A 84 -17.46 -3.08 -2.26
CA ILE A 84 -17.11 -1.94 -1.42
C ILE A 84 -17.40 -0.66 -2.21
N VAL A 85 -18.20 0.23 -1.63
CA VAL A 85 -18.55 1.55 -2.17
C VAL A 85 -17.95 2.61 -1.26
N ALA A 86 -17.31 3.62 -1.86
CA ALA A 86 -16.72 4.72 -1.10
C ALA A 86 -17.79 5.63 -0.50
N GLU A 87 -17.42 6.40 0.51
CA GLU A 87 -18.33 7.33 1.21
C GLU A 87 -18.87 8.43 0.29
N ASP A 88 -18.11 8.81 -0.75
CA ASP A 88 -18.52 9.78 -1.78
C ASP A 88 -19.48 9.19 -2.84
N GLY A 89 -19.85 7.91 -2.71
CA GLY A 89 -20.72 7.19 -3.63
C GLY A 89 -20.01 6.58 -4.84
N SER A 90 -18.67 6.73 -4.96
CA SER A 90 -17.90 6.06 -6.00
C SER A 90 -18.02 4.55 -5.86
N THR A 91 -18.30 3.85 -6.96
CA THR A 91 -18.46 2.38 -6.98
C THR A 91 -17.20 1.67 -7.46
N ASN A 92 -16.30 2.35 -8.15
CA ASN A 92 -15.07 1.74 -8.66
C ASN A 92 -13.97 2.79 -8.87
N ASN A 93 -12.87 2.66 -8.14
CA ASN A 93 -11.66 3.47 -8.31
C ASN A 93 -10.37 2.66 -8.12
N LEU A 94 -10.44 1.33 -8.16
CA LEU A 94 -9.30 0.44 -7.93
C LEU A 94 -8.08 0.81 -8.80
N ASN A 95 -8.30 1.19 -10.06
CA ASN A 95 -7.23 1.58 -10.96
C ASN A 95 -6.43 2.79 -10.47
N GLU A 96 -7.04 3.71 -9.72
CA GLU A 96 -6.34 4.87 -9.14
C GLU A 96 -5.41 4.47 -7.99
N TYR A 97 -5.73 3.37 -7.29
CA TYR A 97 -4.85 2.79 -6.27
C TYR A 97 -3.71 1.98 -6.89
N ILE A 98 -3.97 1.25 -7.99
CA ILE A 98 -2.97 0.43 -8.67
C ILE A 98 -2.00 1.28 -9.49
N ALA A 99 -2.49 2.30 -10.20
CA ALA A 99 -1.69 3.13 -11.07
C ALA A 99 -0.63 3.89 -10.26
N MET A 100 0.64 3.66 -10.60
CA MET A 100 1.80 4.31 -10.02
C MET A 100 2.85 4.53 -11.11
N SER A 101 3.58 5.63 -11.02
CA SER A 101 4.71 5.93 -11.87
C SER A 101 5.86 6.50 -11.05
N ASN A 102 7.08 6.46 -11.59
CA ASN A 102 8.23 7.09 -10.94
C ASN A 102 8.08 8.61 -10.77
N ASN A 103 7.24 9.25 -11.58
CA ASN A 103 6.96 10.69 -11.47
C ASN A 103 6.07 11.01 -10.25
N ASP A 104 5.40 10.01 -9.68
CA ASP A 104 4.56 10.17 -8.48
C ASP A 104 5.38 10.08 -7.19
N VAL A 105 6.66 9.70 -7.28
CA VAL A 105 7.56 9.62 -6.12
C VAL A 105 7.98 11.03 -5.71
N GLY A 106 7.39 11.50 -4.62
CA GLY A 106 7.67 12.83 -4.05
C GLY A 106 8.93 12.87 -3.19
N ASP A 107 9.23 14.07 -2.67
CA ASP A 107 10.24 14.21 -1.63
C ASP A 107 9.74 13.65 -0.29
N LEU A 108 10.66 13.11 0.50
CA LEU A 108 10.31 12.40 1.74
C LEU A 108 9.60 13.30 2.76
N GLU A 109 9.91 14.59 2.81
CA GLU A 109 9.32 15.51 3.80
C GLU A 109 7.87 15.85 3.46
N SER A 110 7.56 16.12 2.20
CA SER A 110 6.18 16.29 1.72
C SER A 110 5.36 15.02 1.97
N MET A 111 5.91 13.85 1.60
CA MET A 111 5.17 12.59 1.70
C MET A 111 4.74 12.21 3.12
N VAL A 112 5.56 12.52 4.13
CA VAL A 112 5.22 12.27 5.55
C VAL A 112 3.96 13.05 5.97
N ASN A 113 3.74 14.24 5.41
CA ASN A 113 2.54 15.02 5.68
C ASN A 113 1.36 14.58 4.78
N ASP A 114 1.65 14.32 3.51
CA ASP A 114 0.63 14.03 2.49
C ASP A 114 -0.06 12.69 2.72
N VAL A 115 0.63 11.70 3.32
CA VAL A 115 0.08 10.36 3.58
C VAL A 115 -1.23 10.39 4.38
N TYR A 116 -1.42 11.40 5.24
CA TYR A 116 -2.61 11.55 6.09
C TYR A 116 -3.77 12.30 5.42
N HIS A 117 -3.49 13.06 4.37
CA HIS A 117 -4.44 14.02 3.78
C HIS A 117 -4.82 13.67 2.34
N ASN A 118 -3.94 13.00 1.61
CA ASN A 118 -4.19 12.62 0.23
C ASN A 118 -5.10 11.39 0.17
N LYS A 119 -6.20 11.49 -0.60
CA LYS A 119 -7.17 10.40 -0.86
C LYS A 119 -6.48 9.09 -1.28
N HIS A 120 -5.47 9.18 -2.14
CA HIS A 120 -4.72 8.04 -2.64
C HIS A 120 -3.37 7.87 -1.95
N GLY A 121 -3.12 8.58 -0.85
CA GLY A 121 -1.85 8.54 -0.13
C GLY A 121 -0.67 9.02 -0.96
N VAL A 122 0.49 8.40 -0.75
CA VAL A 122 1.76 8.77 -1.39
C VAL A 122 2.37 7.57 -2.11
N VAL A 123 3.18 7.81 -3.16
CA VAL A 123 3.90 6.77 -3.88
C VAL A 123 5.39 6.84 -3.52
N ILE A 124 5.97 5.71 -3.18
CA ILE A 124 7.38 5.57 -2.79
C ILE A 124 7.99 4.36 -3.47
N ASN A 125 9.31 4.37 -3.64
CA ASN A 125 10.06 3.20 -4.11
C ASN A 125 10.57 2.35 -2.93
N GLU A 126 11.15 1.20 -3.27
CA GLU A 126 11.72 0.24 -2.31
C GLU A 126 12.80 0.83 -1.37
N THR A 127 13.57 1.82 -1.83
CA THR A 127 14.66 2.41 -1.03
C THR A 127 14.14 3.45 -0.04
N LEU A 128 13.07 4.16 -0.39
CA LEU A 128 12.42 5.15 0.47
C LEU A 128 11.42 4.53 1.46
N LEU A 129 10.94 3.31 1.20
CA LEU A 129 9.93 2.65 2.03
C LEU A 129 10.29 2.56 3.51
N PRO A 130 11.47 2.04 3.92
CA PRO A 130 11.83 2.02 5.34
C PRO A 130 12.05 3.42 5.93
N LEU A 131 12.51 4.37 5.11
CA LEU A 131 12.75 5.74 5.53
C LEU A 131 11.44 6.46 5.84
N LEU A 132 10.39 6.27 5.02
CA LEU A 132 9.07 6.83 5.28
C LEU A 132 8.52 6.38 6.63
N PHE A 133 8.45 5.08 6.87
CA PHE A 133 7.91 4.52 8.13
C PHE A 133 8.72 4.96 9.36
N SER A 134 10.03 5.16 9.24
CA SER A 134 10.84 5.71 10.33
C SER A 134 10.52 7.17 10.71
N ARG A 135 9.78 7.89 9.86
CA ARG A 135 9.41 9.30 10.04
C ARG A 135 7.96 9.52 10.40
N LEU A 136 7.11 8.50 10.27
CA LEU A 136 5.71 8.59 10.69
C LEU A 136 5.62 8.65 12.21
N PRO A 137 4.69 9.44 12.77
CA PRO A 137 4.36 9.39 14.20
C PRO A 137 3.88 8.01 14.64
N GLU A 138 3.98 7.74 15.95
CA GLU A 138 3.36 6.57 16.61
C GLU A 138 1.83 6.67 16.64
#